data_AF-A0A815U953-F1
#
_entry.id   AF-A0A815U953-F1
#
_cell.length_a   1.000
_cell.length_b   1.000
_cell.length_c   1.000
_cell.angle_alpha   90.00
_cell.angle_beta   90.00
_cell.angle_gamma   90.00
#
_symmetry.space_group_name_H-M   'P 1'
#
loop_
_entity.id
_entity.type
_entity.pdbx_description
1 polymer ?
#
loop_
_entity_poly.entity_id
_entity_poly.type
_entity_poly.pdbx_seq_one_letter_code
_entity_poly.pdbx_strand_id
1 'polypeptide(L)'
;MQKLFTNLTNPKGTLFNEIKTKIEKIPNYLTKHNELLKQMIHEIISTMKIVSTADNMDDLRKISIEMHKIMIIQTYQLLWMTYLKSSTGQLLIDSIMQTELIWPKEIKTMVQTIQTGGKSVIRHETYLEFVNSYLNALENYLKKYKLELNCQINNFQYYSLGIKQHIEKYLEKQLESFRMEIEHKVELVHYDYQIRALKVDYFRHNPNDQQKQIIERMCRDKYEQKITEEEYKFLQQQIAYYNSPSQSFESSPLAHCPLTDSIENPTIRQNLFKQYKEVAEQSRTEMFNLYLKTAEDQRMTCKYKYDTSMKELWSNQHHHSAVDQNNVLSKIMIDLIDERCTKIGERIQCIYQFKATQFIQSNSKL
;
A
#
# COMPACT_ATOMS: atom_id res chain seq x y z
N MET A 1 -10.66 22.54 -35.04
CA MET A 1 -10.02 21.63 -34.07
C MET A 1 -8.57 22.05 -33.79
N GLN A 2 -8.37 23.23 -33.16
CA GLN A 2 -7.01 23.74 -32.89
C GLN A 2 -6.97 24.80 -31.76
N LYS A 3 -7.83 24.66 -30.73
CA LYS A 3 -7.88 25.59 -29.58
C LYS A 3 -8.18 24.87 -28.25
N LEU A 4 -7.41 23.83 -27.94
CA LEU A 4 -7.44 23.19 -26.60
C LEU A 4 -6.05 23.08 -25.93
N PHE A 5 -5.01 23.69 -26.50
CA PHE A 5 -3.63 23.52 -26.03
C PHE A 5 -3.03 24.69 -25.24
N THR A 6 -3.78 25.75 -24.90
CA THR A 6 -3.15 26.97 -24.34
C THR A 6 -3.55 27.41 -22.94
N ASN A 7 -4.39 26.70 -22.20
CA ASN A 7 -4.71 27.09 -20.80
C ASN A 7 -4.51 25.94 -19.80
N LEU A 8 -3.25 25.56 -19.60
CA LEU A 8 -2.78 24.64 -18.54
C LEU A 8 -2.11 25.41 -17.39
N THR A 9 -2.56 26.62 -17.11
CA THR A 9 -2.13 27.46 -15.97
C THR A 9 -3.30 27.69 -15.00
N ASN A 10 -3.71 26.62 -14.30
CA ASN A 10 -4.45 26.58 -13.00
C ASN A 10 -5.22 25.24 -12.87
N PRO A 11 -5.70 24.85 -11.68
CA PRO A 11 -5.01 24.21 -10.56
C PRO A 11 -4.67 22.71 -10.83
N LYS A 12 -4.45 22.32 -12.09
CA LYS A 12 -3.95 20.99 -12.51
C LYS A 12 -2.52 20.68 -12.03
N GLY A 13 -1.89 21.62 -11.32
CA GLY A 13 -0.45 21.63 -11.03
C GLY A 13 -0.03 20.85 -9.79
N THR A 14 -0.82 20.68 -8.75
CA THR A 14 -0.27 20.20 -7.45
C THR A 14 0.21 18.74 -7.51
N LEU A 15 -0.67 17.79 -7.85
CA LEU A 15 -0.33 16.35 -7.87
C LEU A 15 0.67 15.97 -8.97
N PHE A 16 0.52 16.52 -10.16
CA PHE A 16 1.49 16.29 -11.24
C PHE A 16 2.84 16.92 -10.90
N ASN A 17 2.86 18.11 -10.28
CA ASN A 17 4.11 18.70 -9.79
C ASN A 17 4.70 17.88 -8.65
N GLU A 18 3.92 17.21 -7.80
CA GLU A 18 4.45 16.29 -6.79
C GLU A 18 5.15 15.08 -7.43
N ILE A 19 4.52 14.43 -8.42
CA ILE A 19 5.14 13.32 -9.16
C ILE A 19 6.39 13.80 -9.87
N LYS A 20 6.32 14.93 -10.59
CA LYS A 20 7.45 15.55 -11.26
C LYS A 20 8.58 15.87 -10.28
N THR A 21 8.27 16.47 -9.14
CA THR A 21 9.24 16.81 -8.09
C THR A 21 9.89 15.55 -7.53
N LYS A 22 9.12 14.48 -7.30
CA LYS A 22 9.67 13.19 -6.86
C LYS A 22 10.60 12.56 -7.91
N ILE A 23 10.28 12.69 -9.20
CA ILE A 23 11.14 12.21 -10.30
C ILE A 23 12.42 13.05 -10.41
N GLU A 24 12.31 14.38 -10.34
CA GLU A 24 13.46 15.28 -10.56
C GLU A 24 14.38 15.39 -9.33
N LYS A 25 13.86 15.11 -8.13
CA LYS A 25 14.63 15.16 -6.89
C LYS A 25 15.67 14.05 -6.86
N ILE A 26 16.94 14.44 -6.69
CA ILE A 26 18.02 13.50 -6.36
C ILE A 26 17.89 13.10 -4.89
N PRO A 27 17.65 11.83 -4.56
CA PRO A 27 17.54 11.40 -3.17
C PRO A 27 18.90 11.38 -2.49
N ASN A 28 18.91 11.51 -1.16
CA ASN A 28 20.14 11.57 -0.36
C ASN A 28 21.09 10.39 -0.62
N TYR A 29 20.56 9.20 -0.87
CA TYR A 29 21.33 7.98 -1.15
C TYR A 29 21.98 7.94 -2.54
N LEU A 30 21.74 8.95 -3.40
CA LEU A 30 22.41 9.14 -4.69
C LEU A 30 23.29 10.40 -4.72
N THR A 31 23.45 11.07 -3.58
CA THR A 31 24.35 12.22 -3.48
C THR A 31 25.81 11.76 -3.42
N LYS A 32 26.72 12.60 -3.91
CA LYS A 32 28.18 12.31 -3.94
C LYS A 32 28.80 12.04 -2.57
N HIS A 33 28.14 12.47 -1.49
CA HIS A 33 28.60 12.30 -0.11
C HIS A 33 28.05 11.05 0.57
N ASN A 34 27.17 10.30 -0.09
CA ASN A 34 26.59 9.10 0.52
C ASN A 34 27.58 7.93 0.53
N GLU A 35 27.85 7.38 1.71
CA GLU A 35 28.82 6.30 1.88
C GLU A 35 28.37 4.97 1.27
N LEU A 36 27.08 4.64 1.30
CA LEU A 36 26.57 3.40 0.71
C LEU A 36 26.67 3.41 -0.81
N LEU A 37 26.40 4.56 -1.43
CA LEU A 37 26.63 4.76 -2.87
C LEU A 37 28.10 4.60 -3.22
N LYS A 38 29.01 5.24 -2.48
CA LYS A 38 30.45 5.11 -2.71
C LYS A 38 30.91 3.66 -2.59
N GLN A 39 30.44 2.94 -1.57
CA GLN A 39 30.72 1.52 -1.39
C GLN A 39 30.29 0.71 -2.60
N MET A 40 29.04 0.86 -3.05
CA MET A 40 28.55 0.17 -4.25
C MET A 40 29.39 0.50 -5.50
N ILE A 41 29.77 1.77 -5.70
CA ILE A 41 30.60 2.17 -6.84
C ILE A 41 32.01 1.57 -6.71
N HIS A 42 32.60 1.55 -5.52
CA HIS A 42 33.90 0.92 -5.27
C HIS A 42 33.86 -0.60 -5.51
N GLU A 43 32.78 -1.27 -5.11
CA GLU A 43 32.55 -2.69 -5.41
C GLU A 43 32.50 -2.94 -6.92
N ILE A 44 31.79 -2.08 -7.67
CA ILE A 44 31.75 -2.14 -9.14
C ILE A 44 33.16 -1.98 -9.73
N ILE A 45 33.89 -0.94 -9.32
CA ILE A 45 35.23 -0.65 -9.84
C ILE A 45 36.19 -1.80 -9.55
N SER A 46 36.14 -2.35 -8.34
CA SER A 46 36.96 -3.48 -7.91
C SER A 46 36.62 -4.76 -8.70
N THR A 47 35.34 -5.10 -8.77
CA THR A 47 34.85 -6.33 -9.42
C THR A 47 35.13 -6.31 -10.93
N MET A 48 34.95 -5.15 -11.56
CA MET A 48 35.11 -4.97 -13.01
C MET A 48 36.54 -4.59 -13.41
N LYS A 49 37.47 -4.50 -12.44
CA LYS A 49 38.87 -4.11 -12.65
C LYS A 49 39.02 -2.79 -13.41
N ILE A 50 38.16 -1.83 -13.10
CA ILE A 50 38.16 -0.49 -13.69
C ILE A 50 39.23 0.36 -12.98
N VAL A 51 39.88 1.27 -13.71
CA VAL A 51 40.78 2.24 -13.06
C VAL A 51 39.94 3.21 -12.22
N SER A 52 40.21 3.27 -10.92
CA SER A 52 39.50 4.20 -10.03
C SER A 52 39.92 5.65 -10.32
N THR A 53 39.06 6.41 -11.00
CA THR A 53 39.22 7.84 -11.26
C THR A 53 38.01 8.60 -10.74
N ALA A 54 38.19 9.89 -10.41
CA ALA A 54 37.07 10.74 -9.98
C ALA A 54 35.96 10.82 -11.06
N ASP A 55 36.35 10.81 -12.33
CA ASP A 55 35.43 10.84 -13.46
C ASP A 55 34.60 9.55 -13.55
N ASN A 56 35.23 8.38 -13.43
CA ASN A 56 34.51 7.09 -13.44
C ASN A 56 33.51 6.97 -12.29
N MET A 57 33.85 7.50 -11.10
CA MET A 57 32.95 7.54 -9.95
C MET A 57 31.73 8.43 -10.21
N ASP A 58 31.93 9.61 -10.81
CA ASP A 58 30.84 10.55 -11.10
C ASP A 58 29.95 10.05 -12.24
N ASP A 59 30.51 9.37 -13.24
CA ASP A 59 29.74 8.78 -14.34
C ASP A 59 28.86 7.62 -13.87
N LEU A 60 29.38 6.72 -13.03
CA LEU A 60 28.58 5.67 -12.40
C LEU A 60 27.46 6.25 -11.52
N ARG A 61 27.72 7.37 -10.85
CA ARG A 61 26.69 8.11 -10.10
C ARG A 61 25.62 8.70 -11.01
N LYS A 62 25.99 9.35 -12.13
CA LYS A 62 25.02 9.87 -13.11
C LYS A 62 24.16 8.76 -13.70
N ILE A 63 24.76 7.63 -14.07
CA ILE A 63 24.05 6.43 -14.54
C ILE A 63 23.04 5.98 -13.47
N SER A 64 23.47 5.89 -12.20
CA SER A 64 22.60 5.52 -11.08
C SER A 64 21.41 6.48 -10.89
N ILE A 65 21.63 7.79 -11.06
CA ILE A 65 20.58 8.80 -10.99
C ILE A 65 19.56 8.60 -12.12
N GLU A 66 19.99 8.38 -13.35
CA GLU A 66 19.06 8.18 -14.47
C GLU A 66 18.28 6.87 -14.35
N MET A 67 18.93 5.78 -13.92
CA MET A 67 18.25 4.51 -13.63
C MET A 67 17.20 4.66 -12.52
N HIS A 68 17.52 5.41 -11.46
CA HIS A 68 16.57 5.69 -10.38
C HIS A 68 15.31 6.42 -10.88
N LYS A 69 15.48 7.47 -11.69
CA LYS A 69 14.35 8.21 -12.27
C LYS A 69 13.47 7.31 -13.13
N ILE A 70 14.08 6.47 -13.96
CA ILE A 70 13.38 5.49 -14.79
C ILE A 70 12.55 4.54 -13.92
N MET A 71 13.13 3.98 -12.85
CA MET A 71 12.43 3.07 -11.95
C MET A 71 11.23 3.74 -11.24
N ILE A 72 11.38 5.01 -10.79
CA ILE A 72 10.26 5.78 -10.23
C ILE A 72 9.14 5.94 -11.26
N ILE A 73 9.48 6.33 -12.49
CA ILE A 73 8.49 6.56 -13.55
C ILE A 73 7.76 5.26 -13.88
N GLN A 74 8.46 4.14 -14.04
CA GLN A 74 7.87 2.84 -14.32
C GLN A 74 6.93 2.39 -13.19
N THR A 75 7.30 2.65 -11.94
CA THR A 75 6.45 2.36 -10.78
C THR A 75 5.16 3.19 -10.81
N TYR A 76 5.24 4.48 -11.14
CA TYR A 76 4.02 5.28 -11.34
C TYR A 76 3.21 4.81 -12.55
N GLN A 77 3.86 4.50 -13.67
CA GLN A 77 3.16 3.98 -14.85
C GLN A 77 2.36 2.73 -14.52
N LEU A 78 2.90 1.81 -13.69
CA LEU A 78 2.16 0.65 -13.21
C LEU A 78 0.84 1.05 -12.55
N LEU A 79 0.87 1.97 -11.59
CA LEU A 79 -0.33 2.46 -10.90
C LEU A 79 -1.36 3.08 -11.85
N TRP A 80 -0.91 4.03 -12.68
CA TRP A 80 -1.80 4.75 -13.59
C TRP A 80 -2.38 3.84 -14.69
N MET A 81 -1.61 2.84 -15.13
CA MET A 81 -2.11 1.81 -16.04
C MET A 81 -3.15 0.91 -15.36
N THR A 82 -2.99 0.57 -14.08
CA THR A 82 -4.01 -0.17 -13.32
C THR A 82 -5.30 0.64 -13.20
N TYR A 83 -5.22 1.94 -12.94
CA TYR A 83 -6.39 2.82 -12.95
C TYR A 83 -7.09 2.86 -14.32
N LEU A 84 -6.31 2.95 -15.41
CA LEU A 84 -6.87 2.89 -16.75
C LEU A 84 -7.56 1.55 -17.02
N LYS A 85 -6.90 0.43 -16.71
CA LYS A 85 -7.46 -0.92 -16.90
C LYS A 85 -8.73 -1.15 -16.09
N SER A 86 -8.84 -0.58 -14.89
CA SER A 86 -10.05 -0.68 -14.07
C SER A 86 -11.23 0.01 -14.74
N SER A 87 -10.95 1.11 -15.43
CA SER A 87 -11.97 1.90 -16.12
C SER A 87 -12.38 1.30 -17.45
N THR A 88 -11.55 0.50 -18.11
CA THR A 88 -11.81 -0.11 -19.41
C THR A 88 -12.30 -1.56 -19.31
N GLY A 89 -12.47 -2.07 -18.09
CA GLY A 89 -12.87 -3.46 -17.84
C GLY A 89 -11.75 -4.49 -18.03
N GLN A 90 -10.52 -4.04 -18.24
CA GLN A 90 -9.36 -4.87 -18.61
C GLN A 90 -8.56 -5.41 -17.41
N LEU A 91 -9.03 -5.21 -16.17
CA LEU A 91 -8.38 -5.79 -14.99
C LEU A 91 -8.64 -7.28 -14.80
N LEU A 92 -9.69 -7.82 -15.43
CA LEU A 92 -9.98 -9.26 -15.42
C LEU A 92 -9.82 -9.77 -16.84
N ILE A 93 -8.82 -10.63 -17.04
CA ILE A 93 -8.47 -11.18 -18.36
C ILE A 93 -9.54 -12.16 -18.85
N ASP A 94 -10.31 -12.79 -17.94
CA ASP A 94 -11.18 -13.93 -18.26
C ASP A 94 -12.70 -13.68 -18.11
N SER A 95 -13.12 -12.44 -17.88
CA SER A 95 -14.53 -12.12 -17.72
C SER A 95 -15.17 -11.75 -19.06
N ILE A 96 -15.90 -12.70 -19.66
CA ILE A 96 -16.83 -12.50 -20.81
C ILE A 96 -17.91 -11.44 -20.50
N MET A 97 -18.02 -10.99 -19.25
CA MET A 97 -18.98 -9.99 -18.84
C MET A 97 -18.46 -8.59 -19.20
N GLN A 98 -19.22 -7.87 -20.04
CA GLN A 98 -19.15 -6.41 -20.15
C GLN A 98 -19.24 -5.83 -18.74
N THR A 99 -18.10 -5.56 -18.14
CA THR A 99 -17.99 -5.13 -16.77
C THR A 99 -18.13 -3.61 -16.76
N GLU A 100 -18.87 -3.10 -15.79
CA GLU A 100 -19.13 -1.68 -15.64
C GLU A 100 -17.78 -0.91 -15.58
N LEU A 101 -17.72 0.27 -16.20
CA LEU A 101 -16.53 1.12 -16.19
C LEU A 101 -16.33 1.67 -14.76
N ILE A 102 -15.38 1.09 -14.01
CA ILE A 102 -15.20 1.40 -12.58
C ILE A 102 -13.96 2.26 -12.38
N TRP A 103 -14.19 3.54 -12.10
CA TRP A 103 -13.16 4.44 -11.62
C TRP A 103 -12.91 4.30 -10.12
N PRO A 104 -11.64 4.18 -9.68
CA PRO A 104 -11.27 4.17 -8.26
C PRO A 104 -11.71 5.45 -7.56
N LYS A 105 -12.02 5.37 -6.26
CA LYS A 105 -12.42 6.54 -5.45
C LYS A 105 -11.35 7.62 -5.43
N GLU A 106 -10.08 7.22 -5.45
CA GLU A 106 -8.93 8.14 -5.50
C GLU A 106 -8.97 9.01 -6.75
N ILE A 107 -9.14 8.43 -7.93
CA ILE A 107 -9.29 9.16 -9.20
C ILE A 107 -10.52 10.08 -9.17
N LYS A 108 -11.65 9.59 -8.65
CA LYS A 108 -12.86 10.41 -8.51
C LYS A 108 -12.59 11.66 -7.67
N THR A 109 -11.94 11.47 -6.52
CA THR A 109 -11.59 12.54 -5.58
C THR A 109 -10.61 13.52 -6.21
N MET A 110 -9.58 13.03 -6.90
CA MET A 110 -8.58 13.87 -7.58
C MET A 110 -9.22 14.76 -8.65
N VAL A 111 -10.06 14.20 -9.52
CA VAL A 111 -10.73 14.96 -10.58
C VAL A 111 -11.73 15.97 -9.99
N GLN A 112 -12.49 15.57 -8.96
CA GLN A 112 -13.41 16.47 -8.25
C GLN A 112 -12.67 17.65 -7.61
N THR A 113 -11.50 17.42 -7.01
CA THR A 113 -10.69 18.46 -6.36
C THR A 113 -10.14 19.46 -7.37
N ILE A 114 -9.82 19.02 -8.59
CA ILE A 114 -9.31 19.87 -9.67
C ILE A 114 -10.43 20.70 -10.32
N GLN A 115 -11.66 20.19 -10.32
CA GLN A 115 -12.84 20.88 -10.84
C GLN A 115 -13.48 21.76 -9.75
N THR A 116 -12.76 22.76 -9.27
CA THR A 116 -13.33 23.81 -8.41
C THR A 116 -14.26 24.71 -9.22
N GLY A 117 -15.55 24.33 -9.32
CA GLY A 117 -16.56 25.19 -9.95
C GLY A 117 -17.74 24.44 -10.54
N GLY A 118 -18.70 24.09 -9.68
CA GLY A 118 -20.05 23.68 -10.08
C GLY A 118 -20.34 22.18 -9.90
N LYS A 119 -21.57 21.89 -9.46
CA LYS A 119 -22.16 20.55 -9.35
C LYS A 119 -22.42 19.91 -10.73
N SER A 120 -21.42 19.91 -11.61
CA SER A 120 -21.51 19.25 -12.90
C SER A 120 -21.26 17.76 -12.72
N VAL A 121 -22.11 16.92 -13.33
CA VAL A 121 -21.90 15.47 -13.39
C VAL A 121 -20.62 15.22 -14.20
N ILE A 122 -19.58 14.75 -13.53
CA ILE A 122 -18.29 14.43 -14.16
C ILE A 122 -18.49 13.19 -15.04
N ARG A 123 -18.32 13.37 -16.35
CA ARG A 123 -18.52 12.30 -17.33
C ARG A 123 -17.33 11.33 -17.35
N HIS A 124 -17.56 10.12 -17.85
CA HIS A 124 -16.53 9.07 -17.96
C HIS A 124 -15.30 9.58 -18.73
N GLU A 125 -15.52 10.32 -19.82
CA GLU A 125 -14.48 10.85 -20.70
C GLU A 125 -13.52 11.77 -19.94
N THR A 126 -14.00 12.52 -18.95
CA THR A 126 -13.16 13.41 -18.14
C THR A 126 -12.14 12.64 -17.32
N TYR A 127 -12.53 11.51 -16.72
CA TYR A 127 -11.60 10.66 -15.96
C TYR A 127 -10.59 9.98 -16.90
N LEU A 128 -11.06 9.55 -18.08
CA LEU A 128 -10.21 8.92 -19.10
C LEU A 128 -9.15 9.89 -19.63
N GLU A 129 -9.55 11.10 -20.01
CA GLU A 129 -8.63 12.18 -20.44
C GLU A 129 -7.65 12.53 -19.33
N PHE A 130 -8.12 12.60 -18.08
CA PHE A 130 -7.27 12.86 -16.92
C PHE A 130 -6.18 11.80 -16.78
N VAL A 131 -6.53 10.51 -16.70
CA VAL A 131 -5.57 9.41 -16.55
C VAL A 131 -4.62 9.32 -17.76
N ASN A 132 -5.14 9.45 -18.98
CA ASN A 132 -4.31 9.44 -20.19
C ASN A 132 -3.33 10.61 -20.25
N SER A 133 -3.69 11.79 -19.74
CA SER A 133 -2.77 12.92 -19.68
C SER A 133 -1.56 12.64 -18.78
N TYR A 134 -1.77 11.98 -17.63
CA TYR A 134 -0.69 11.57 -16.73
C TYR A 134 0.18 10.48 -17.35
N LEU A 135 -0.43 9.46 -17.97
CA LEU A 135 0.30 8.39 -18.66
C LEU A 135 1.16 8.92 -19.79
N ASN A 136 0.62 9.81 -20.64
CA ASN A 136 1.38 10.45 -21.72
C ASN A 136 2.56 11.27 -21.18
N ALA A 137 2.35 11.99 -20.09
CA ALA A 137 3.41 12.77 -19.48
C ALA A 137 4.53 11.89 -18.87
N LEU A 138 4.16 10.80 -18.18
CA LEU A 138 5.10 9.80 -17.67
C LEU A 138 5.88 9.15 -18.82
N GLU A 139 5.22 8.82 -19.93
CA GLU A 139 5.87 8.24 -21.10
C GLU A 139 6.90 9.21 -21.74
N ASN A 140 6.57 10.50 -21.80
CA ASN A 140 7.51 11.51 -22.26
C ASN A 140 8.74 11.62 -21.34
N TYR A 141 8.55 11.60 -20.02
CA TYR A 141 9.65 11.57 -19.06
C TYR A 141 10.48 10.28 -19.19
N LEU A 142 9.84 9.13 -19.37
CA LEU A 142 10.52 7.86 -19.55
C LEU A 142 11.42 7.89 -20.78
N LYS A 143 10.92 8.40 -21.91
CA LYS A 143 11.69 8.57 -23.15
C LYS A 143 12.88 9.50 -22.93
N LYS A 144 12.67 10.65 -22.29
CA LYS A 144 13.74 11.60 -21.95
C LYS A 144 14.86 10.93 -21.14
N TYR A 145 14.53 10.29 -20.02
CA TYR A 145 15.55 9.71 -19.14
C TYR A 145 16.19 8.44 -19.69
N LYS A 146 15.47 7.67 -20.54
CA LYS A 146 16.11 6.59 -21.31
C LYS A 146 17.15 7.12 -22.30
N LEU A 147 16.87 8.24 -22.97
CA LEU A 147 17.84 8.89 -23.86
C LEU A 147 19.04 9.43 -23.07
N GLU A 148 18.79 10.12 -21.95
CA GLU A 148 19.86 10.62 -21.08
C GLU A 148 20.73 9.46 -20.55
N LEU A 149 20.12 8.36 -20.08
CA LEU A 149 20.83 7.15 -19.67
C LEU A 149 21.67 6.56 -20.80
N ASN A 150 21.13 6.46 -22.02
CA ASN A 150 21.88 5.95 -23.17
C ASN A 150 23.09 6.84 -23.49
N CYS A 151 22.96 8.17 -23.39
CA CYS A 151 24.10 9.08 -23.52
C CYS A 151 25.16 8.83 -22.44
N GLN A 152 24.76 8.66 -21.17
CA GLN A 152 25.72 8.36 -20.09
C GLN A 152 26.41 7.02 -20.30
N ILE A 153 25.67 5.98 -20.70
CA ILE A 153 26.20 4.65 -20.98
C ILE A 153 27.22 4.69 -22.12
N ASN A 154 26.89 5.38 -23.22
CA ASN A 154 27.78 5.47 -24.39
C ASN A 154 29.06 6.25 -24.08
N ASN A 155 29.02 7.18 -23.13
CA ASN A 155 30.20 7.93 -22.68
C ASN A 155 31.05 7.14 -21.68
N PHE A 156 30.46 6.16 -20.97
CA PHE A 156 31.16 5.34 -20.00
C PHE A 156 31.68 4.04 -20.63
N GLN A 157 32.94 4.06 -21.06
CA GLN A 157 33.58 2.96 -21.83
C GLN A 157 33.54 1.58 -21.15
N TYR A 158 33.37 1.52 -19.83
CA TYR A 158 33.36 0.27 -19.06
C TYR A 158 31.95 -0.26 -18.79
N TYR A 159 30.91 0.40 -19.32
CA TYR A 159 29.54 -0.01 -19.03
C TYR A 159 29.31 -1.47 -19.46
N SER A 160 28.70 -2.24 -18.56
CA SER A 160 28.41 -3.65 -18.80
C SER A 160 27.10 -4.05 -18.12
N LEU A 161 26.56 -5.21 -18.52
CA LEU A 161 25.39 -5.79 -17.85
C LEU A 161 25.64 -6.02 -16.35
N GLY A 162 26.87 -6.37 -15.97
CA GLY A 162 27.22 -6.56 -14.55
C GLY A 162 27.14 -5.26 -13.76
N ILE A 163 27.58 -4.13 -14.33
CA ILE A 163 27.45 -2.80 -13.71
C ILE A 163 25.98 -2.43 -13.54
N LYS A 164 25.20 -2.63 -14.61
CA LYS A 164 23.74 -2.40 -14.58
C LYS A 164 23.09 -3.16 -13.42
N GLN A 165 23.36 -4.46 -13.29
CA GLN A 165 22.79 -5.31 -12.24
C GLN A 165 23.18 -4.87 -10.83
N HIS A 166 24.42 -4.41 -10.61
CA HIS A 166 24.84 -3.88 -9.30
C HIS A 166 24.08 -2.61 -8.94
N ILE A 167 23.93 -1.69 -9.90
CA ILE A 167 23.17 -0.45 -9.71
C ILE A 167 21.68 -0.76 -9.50
N GLU A 168 21.07 -1.64 -10.30
CA GLU A 168 19.67 -2.06 -10.14
C GLU A 168 19.44 -2.64 -8.75
N LYS A 169 20.26 -3.60 -8.31
CA LYS A 169 20.13 -4.22 -6.99
C LYS A 169 20.24 -3.20 -5.84
N TYR A 170 21.17 -2.25 -5.95
CA TYR A 170 21.30 -1.16 -4.99
C TYR A 170 20.03 -0.30 -4.97
N LEU A 171 19.55 0.14 -6.14
CA LEU A 171 18.37 0.98 -6.26
C LEU A 171 17.09 0.28 -5.82
N GLU A 172 16.92 -1.01 -6.12
CA GLU A 172 15.79 -1.83 -5.68
C GLU A 172 15.67 -1.81 -4.15
N LYS A 173 16.78 -1.99 -3.44
CA LYS A 173 16.81 -1.92 -1.98
C LYS A 173 16.44 -0.52 -1.46
N GLN A 174 16.92 0.55 -2.10
CA GLN A 174 16.61 1.91 -1.67
C GLN A 174 15.17 2.33 -2.00
N LEU A 175 14.58 1.77 -3.06
CA LEU A 175 13.23 2.06 -3.54
C LEU A 175 12.16 1.14 -2.98
N GLU A 176 12.52 0.10 -2.21
CA GLU A 176 11.60 -0.93 -1.71
C GLU A 176 10.36 -0.34 -1.04
N SER A 177 10.54 0.61 -0.12
CA SER A 177 9.43 1.25 0.60
C SER A 177 8.50 2.04 -0.33
N PHE A 178 9.06 2.76 -1.31
CA PHE A 178 8.27 3.50 -2.30
C PHE A 178 7.50 2.55 -3.23
N ARG A 179 8.15 1.49 -3.72
CA ARG A 179 7.55 0.50 -4.59
C ARG A 179 6.41 -0.23 -3.88
N MET A 180 6.63 -0.65 -2.64
CA MET A 180 5.63 -1.33 -1.81
C MET A 180 4.37 -0.48 -1.60
N GLU A 181 4.51 0.83 -1.38
CA GLU A 181 3.35 1.73 -1.27
C GLU A 181 2.51 1.75 -2.55
N ILE A 182 3.17 1.75 -3.71
CA ILE A 182 2.50 1.78 -5.01
C ILE A 182 1.89 0.41 -5.35
N GLU A 183 2.61 -0.68 -5.10
CA GLU A 183 2.11 -2.04 -5.29
C GLU A 183 0.87 -2.30 -4.42
N HIS A 184 0.88 -1.87 -3.16
CA HIS A 184 -0.28 -1.96 -2.29
C HIS A 184 -1.49 -1.18 -2.86
N LYS A 185 -1.28 0.03 -3.38
CA LYS A 185 -2.35 0.80 -4.05
C LYS A 185 -2.91 0.05 -5.26
N VAL A 186 -2.04 -0.57 -6.06
CA VAL A 186 -2.45 -1.41 -7.20
C VAL A 186 -3.33 -2.57 -6.74
N GLU A 187 -2.92 -3.31 -5.72
CA GLU A 187 -3.70 -4.42 -5.16
C GLU A 187 -5.07 -3.97 -4.66
N LEU A 188 -5.15 -2.83 -3.96
CA LEU A 188 -6.42 -2.27 -3.50
C LEU A 188 -7.37 -1.95 -4.66
N VAL A 189 -6.85 -1.45 -5.79
CA VAL A 189 -7.66 -1.20 -6.99
C VAL A 189 -8.20 -2.51 -7.55
N HIS A 190 -7.38 -3.57 -7.60
CA HIS A 190 -7.83 -4.89 -8.05
C HIS A 190 -8.97 -5.43 -7.18
N TYR A 191 -8.83 -5.36 -5.86
CA TYR A 191 -9.88 -5.80 -4.94
C TYR A 191 -11.15 -4.96 -5.03
N ASP A 192 -11.02 -3.62 -5.08
CA ASP A 192 -12.17 -2.73 -5.23
C ASP A 192 -12.93 -3.02 -6.54
N TYR A 193 -12.20 -3.30 -7.61
CA TYR A 193 -12.78 -3.69 -8.89
C TYR A 193 -13.52 -5.04 -8.80
N GLN A 194 -12.88 -6.09 -8.27
CA GLN A 194 -13.45 -7.43 -8.13
C GLN A 194 -14.71 -7.43 -7.25
N ILE A 195 -14.65 -6.80 -6.07
CA ILE A 195 -15.79 -6.70 -5.14
C ILE A 195 -16.98 -6.00 -5.81
N ARG A 196 -16.72 -5.00 -6.64
CA ARG A 196 -17.77 -4.27 -7.35
C ARG A 196 -18.31 -5.04 -8.55
N ALA A 197 -17.46 -5.77 -9.29
CA ALA A 197 -17.90 -6.66 -10.36
C ALA A 197 -18.86 -7.73 -9.81
N LEU A 198 -18.50 -8.40 -8.72
CA LEU A 198 -19.36 -9.37 -8.03
C LEU A 198 -20.68 -8.77 -7.55
N LYS A 199 -20.65 -7.51 -7.07
CA LYS A 199 -21.87 -6.77 -6.74
C LYS A 199 -22.75 -6.62 -7.97
N VAL A 200 -22.22 -6.13 -9.09
CA VAL A 200 -22.96 -5.94 -10.34
C VAL A 200 -23.56 -7.26 -10.82
N ASP A 201 -22.78 -8.35 -10.80
CA ASP A 201 -23.24 -9.67 -11.20
C ASP A 201 -24.38 -10.17 -10.32
N TYR A 202 -24.31 -9.95 -9.00
CA TYR A 202 -25.41 -10.24 -8.09
C TYR A 202 -26.69 -9.46 -8.47
N PHE A 203 -26.58 -8.18 -8.82
CA PHE A 203 -27.73 -7.36 -9.21
C PHE A 203 -28.33 -7.76 -10.57
N ARG A 204 -27.56 -8.39 -11.46
CA ARG A 204 -28.08 -8.92 -12.74
C ARG A 204 -29.10 -10.04 -12.54
N HIS A 205 -29.09 -10.70 -11.39
CA HIS A 205 -30.11 -11.68 -11.00
C HIS A 205 -31.40 -11.05 -10.47
N ASN A 206 -31.56 -9.73 -10.55
CA ASN A 206 -32.75 -8.98 -10.13
C ASN A 206 -33.20 -9.30 -8.69
N PRO A 207 -32.32 -9.15 -7.68
CA PRO A 207 -32.70 -9.38 -6.29
C PRO A 207 -33.82 -8.44 -5.86
N ASN A 208 -34.76 -8.93 -5.06
CA ASN A 208 -35.72 -8.08 -4.37
C ASN A 208 -35.06 -7.32 -3.20
N ASP A 209 -35.78 -6.40 -2.57
CA ASP A 209 -35.20 -5.53 -1.54
C ASP A 209 -34.73 -6.29 -0.30
N GLN A 210 -35.38 -7.40 0.06
CA GLN A 210 -34.93 -8.23 1.18
C GLN A 210 -33.62 -8.95 0.83
N GLN A 211 -33.51 -9.51 -0.38
CA GLN A 211 -32.28 -10.14 -0.88
C GLN A 211 -31.12 -9.14 -0.95
N LYS A 212 -31.38 -7.89 -1.38
CA LYS A 212 -30.39 -6.79 -1.33
C LYS A 212 -29.91 -6.51 0.10
N GLN A 213 -30.82 -6.49 1.08
CA GLN A 213 -30.45 -6.32 2.48
C GLN A 213 -29.60 -7.49 2.99
N ILE A 214 -29.89 -8.72 2.56
CA ILE A 214 -29.09 -9.90 2.94
C ILE A 214 -27.64 -9.75 2.48
N ILE A 215 -27.38 -9.44 1.20
CA ILE A 215 -26.01 -9.27 0.71
C ILE A 215 -25.28 -8.11 1.42
N GLU A 216 -25.97 -7.00 1.69
CA GLU A 216 -25.40 -5.87 2.41
C GLU A 216 -25.04 -6.22 3.85
N ARG A 217 -25.92 -6.93 4.56
CA ARG A 217 -25.65 -7.44 5.91
C ARG A 217 -24.47 -8.41 5.92
N MET A 218 -24.47 -9.41 5.04
CA MET A 218 -23.39 -10.41 4.95
C MET A 218 -22.02 -9.77 4.70
N CYS A 219 -21.95 -8.84 3.73
CA CYS A 219 -20.70 -8.14 3.43
C CYS A 219 -20.22 -7.25 4.59
N ARG A 220 -21.14 -6.62 5.32
CA ARG A 220 -20.83 -5.78 6.50
C ARG A 220 -20.29 -6.62 7.65
N ASP A 221 -20.98 -7.72 7.96
CA ASP A 221 -20.59 -8.62 9.04
C ASP A 221 -19.24 -9.29 8.71
N LYS A 222 -18.99 -9.63 7.44
CA LYS A 222 -17.68 -10.12 6.99
C LYS A 222 -16.58 -9.08 7.19
N TYR A 223 -16.87 -7.83 6.85
CA TYR A 223 -15.92 -6.74 6.99
C TYR A 223 -15.55 -6.52 8.47
N GLU A 224 -16.54 -6.47 9.36
CA GLU A 224 -16.36 -6.35 10.82
C GLU A 224 -15.56 -7.55 11.39
N GLN A 225 -15.95 -8.77 11.02
CA GLN A 225 -15.23 -10.00 11.42
C GLN A 225 -13.75 -9.93 11.02
N LYS A 226 -13.47 -9.58 9.75
CA LYS A 226 -12.10 -9.63 9.25
C LYS A 226 -11.24 -8.51 9.80
N ILE A 227 -11.79 -7.31 10.00
CA ILE A 227 -11.06 -6.21 10.66
C ILE A 227 -10.65 -6.63 12.07
N THR A 228 -11.60 -7.07 12.89
CA THR A 228 -11.30 -7.47 14.28
C THR A 228 -10.31 -8.62 14.35
N GLU A 229 -10.38 -9.58 13.41
CA GLU A 229 -9.40 -10.65 13.29
C GLU A 229 -7.98 -10.15 12.99
N GLU A 230 -7.82 -9.27 11.99
CA GLU A 230 -6.51 -8.75 11.60
C GLU A 230 -5.96 -7.71 12.58
N GLU A 231 -6.83 -6.93 13.25
CA GLU A 231 -6.43 -6.04 14.35
C GLU A 231 -5.87 -6.81 15.54
N TYR A 232 -6.51 -7.92 15.91
CA TYR A 232 -6.01 -8.78 16.97
C TYR A 232 -4.62 -9.34 16.62
N LYS A 233 -4.43 -9.86 15.40
CA LYS A 233 -3.12 -10.35 14.94
C LYS A 233 -2.05 -9.24 14.93
N PHE A 234 -2.41 -8.06 14.46
CA PHE A 234 -1.50 -6.92 14.44
C PHE A 234 -1.11 -6.47 15.85
N LEU A 235 -2.06 -6.44 16.79
CA LEU A 235 -1.79 -6.16 18.20
C LEU A 235 -0.84 -7.20 18.82
N GLN A 236 -1.03 -8.48 18.53
CA GLN A 236 -0.10 -9.53 18.96
C GLN A 236 1.33 -9.29 18.44
N GLN A 237 1.46 -8.90 17.17
CA GLN A 237 2.75 -8.56 16.57
C GLN A 237 3.40 -7.35 17.25
N GLN A 238 2.62 -6.30 17.55
CA GLN A 238 3.11 -5.11 18.25
C GLN A 238 3.60 -5.47 19.66
N ILE A 239 2.83 -6.24 20.41
CA ILE A 239 3.20 -6.70 21.76
C ILE A 239 4.47 -7.56 21.71
N ALA A 240 4.58 -8.47 20.75
CA ALA A 240 5.78 -9.28 20.55
C ALA A 240 7.01 -8.42 20.25
N TYR A 241 6.85 -7.36 19.44
CA TYR A 241 7.92 -6.40 19.18
C TYR A 241 8.35 -5.66 20.46
N TYR A 242 7.42 -5.12 21.24
CA TYR A 242 7.75 -4.39 22.48
C TYR A 242 8.28 -5.28 23.61
N ASN A 243 8.03 -6.59 23.55
CA ASN A 243 8.61 -7.57 24.46
C ASN A 243 9.94 -8.16 23.94
N SER A 244 10.41 -7.75 22.76
CA SER A 244 11.67 -8.23 22.22
C SER A 244 12.87 -7.69 23.02
N PRO A 245 14.00 -8.43 23.10
CA PRO A 245 15.16 -7.98 23.85
C PRO A 245 15.76 -6.64 23.38
N SER A 246 15.55 -6.27 22.12
CA SER A 246 16.01 -4.98 21.57
C SER A 246 15.18 -3.79 22.07
N GLN A 247 13.99 -4.04 22.60
CA GLN A 247 13.08 -3.05 23.20
C GLN A 247 13.08 -3.17 24.73
N SER A 248 14.22 -3.54 25.32
CA SER A 248 14.34 -3.70 26.76
C SER A 248 14.07 -2.39 27.50
N PHE A 249 13.75 -2.49 28.79
CA PHE A 249 13.52 -1.30 29.60
C PHE A 249 14.72 -0.34 29.55
N GLU A 250 15.94 -0.89 29.56
CA GLU A 250 17.21 -0.14 29.51
C GLU A 250 17.40 0.66 28.21
N SER A 251 16.77 0.26 27.11
CA SER A 251 16.80 1.04 25.85
C SER A 251 15.67 2.06 25.76
N SER A 252 14.76 2.09 26.74
CA SER A 252 13.64 3.04 26.78
C SER A 252 14.08 4.40 27.34
N PRO A 253 13.53 5.52 26.83
CA PRO A 253 13.68 6.84 27.46
C PRO A 253 13.20 6.85 28.90
N LEU A 254 12.30 5.92 29.26
CA LEU A 254 11.81 5.76 30.62
C LEU A 254 12.91 5.30 31.58
N ALA A 255 13.93 4.55 31.14
CA ALA A 255 15.04 4.15 32.02
C ALA A 255 15.91 5.32 32.45
N HIS A 256 15.94 6.42 31.70
CA HIS A 256 16.69 7.61 32.06
C HIS A 256 15.79 8.60 32.78
N CYS A 257 15.70 8.47 34.12
CA CYS A 257 14.98 9.41 34.96
C CYS A 257 15.98 10.35 35.65
N PRO A 258 16.00 11.66 35.30
CA PRO A 258 16.92 12.64 35.89
C PRO A 258 16.84 12.70 37.42
N LEU A 259 15.66 12.39 37.98
CA LEU A 259 15.43 12.33 39.42
C LEU A 259 16.18 11.17 40.07
N THR A 260 16.20 9.97 39.46
CA THR A 260 17.00 8.85 39.98
C THR A 260 18.48 9.08 39.79
N ASP A 261 18.89 9.70 38.68
CA ASP A 261 20.31 9.96 38.39
C ASP A 261 20.93 11.00 39.35
N SER A 262 20.11 11.88 39.91
CA SER A 262 20.52 12.90 40.90
C SER A 262 20.78 12.34 42.32
N ILE A 263 20.45 11.07 42.59
CA ILE A 263 20.57 10.48 43.93
C ILE A 263 22.02 10.13 44.23
N GLU A 264 22.69 10.88 45.11
CA GLU A 264 24.11 10.68 45.45
C GLU A 264 24.42 9.26 45.95
N ASN A 265 23.55 8.67 46.77
CA ASN A 265 23.75 7.33 47.34
C ASN A 265 23.54 6.24 46.27
N PRO A 266 24.59 5.48 45.88
CA PRO A 266 24.51 4.51 44.80
C PRO A 266 23.61 3.31 45.12
N THR A 267 23.54 2.88 46.38
CA THR A 267 22.69 1.76 46.81
C THR A 267 21.22 2.13 46.73
N ILE A 268 20.85 3.33 47.21
CA ILE A 268 19.48 3.83 47.12
C ILE A 268 19.07 4.01 45.66
N ARG A 269 19.97 4.56 44.83
CA ARG A 269 19.76 4.74 43.39
C ARG A 269 19.45 3.41 42.68
N GLN A 270 20.27 2.39 42.92
CA GLN A 270 20.07 1.06 42.32
C GLN A 270 18.76 0.40 42.77
N ASN A 271 18.40 0.52 44.06
CA ASN A 271 17.15 -0.03 44.57
C ASN A 271 15.92 0.64 43.96
N LEU A 272 15.91 1.97 43.85
CA LEU A 272 14.82 2.72 43.24
C LEU A 272 14.70 2.43 41.73
N PHE A 273 15.83 2.33 41.04
CA PHE A 273 15.85 1.95 39.62
C PHE A 273 15.24 0.57 39.41
N LYS A 274 15.60 -0.41 40.26
CA LYS A 274 15.04 -1.76 40.22
C LYS A 274 13.52 -1.76 40.45
N GLN A 275 13.05 -1.08 41.49
CA GLN A 275 11.61 -0.97 41.78
C GLN A 275 10.84 -0.30 40.64
N TYR A 276 11.39 0.78 40.09
CA TYR A 276 10.77 1.48 38.99
C TYR A 276 10.69 0.61 37.72
N LYS A 277 11.76 -0.14 37.41
CA LYS A 277 11.75 -1.13 36.33
C LYS A 277 10.67 -2.19 36.54
N GLU A 278 10.58 -2.77 37.74
CA GLU A 278 9.57 -3.78 38.07
C GLU A 278 8.14 -3.25 37.88
N VAL A 279 7.85 -2.04 38.39
CA VAL A 279 6.53 -1.41 38.24
C VAL A 279 6.20 -1.11 36.77
N ALA A 280 7.17 -0.61 36.01
CA ALA A 280 6.98 -0.30 34.59
C ALA A 280 6.72 -1.57 33.76
N GLU A 281 7.49 -2.64 33.99
CA GLU A 281 7.31 -3.93 33.30
C GLU A 281 5.99 -4.61 33.67
N GLN A 282 5.60 -4.56 34.94
CA GLN A 282 4.31 -5.07 35.40
C GLN A 282 3.16 -4.30 34.76
N SER A 283 3.18 -2.96 34.85
CA SER A 283 2.12 -2.10 34.31
C SER A 283 1.96 -2.29 32.80
N ARG A 284 3.07 -2.44 32.07
CA ARG A 284 3.06 -2.73 30.62
C ARG A 284 2.42 -4.07 30.32
N THR A 285 2.80 -5.12 31.05
CA THR A 285 2.25 -6.47 30.89
C THR A 285 0.74 -6.50 31.14
N GLU A 286 0.30 -5.87 32.23
CA GLU A 286 -1.13 -5.77 32.57
C GLU A 286 -1.92 -5.02 31.49
N MET A 287 -1.39 -3.90 31.00
CA MET A 287 -2.01 -3.12 29.94
C MET A 287 -2.13 -3.91 28.62
N PHE A 288 -1.07 -4.60 28.20
CA PHE A 288 -1.09 -5.46 27.01
C PHE A 288 -2.11 -6.61 27.13
N ASN A 289 -2.19 -7.25 28.30
CA ASN A 289 -3.17 -8.30 28.55
C ASN A 289 -4.61 -7.77 28.47
N LEU A 290 -4.87 -6.57 29.01
CA LEU A 290 -6.19 -5.93 28.93
C LEU A 290 -6.58 -5.63 27.48
N TYR A 291 -5.66 -5.07 26.68
CA TYR A 291 -5.91 -4.80 25.27
C TYR A 291 -6.16 -6.08 24.47
N LEU A 292 -5.34 -7.12 24.66
CA LEU A 292 -5.52 -8.41 23.98
C LEU A 292 -6.86 -9.05 24.32
N LYS A 293 -7.24 -9.05 25.59
CA LYS A 293 -8.53 -9.60 26.03
C LYS A 293 -9.70 -8.86 25.38
N THR A 294 -9.66 -7.52 25.41
CA THR A 294 -10.72 -6.69 24.81
C THR A 294 -10.84 -6.93 23.30
N ALA A 295 -9.71 -7.03 22.60
CA ALA A 295 -9.68 -7.32 21.16
C ALA A 295 -10.18 -8.75 20.84
N GLU A 296 -9.81 -9.73 21.66
CA GLU A 296 -10.26 -11.12 21.50
C GLU A 296 -11.77 -11.26 21.70
N ASP A 297 -12.35 -10.61 22.73
CA ASP A 297 -13.79 -10.62 22.99
C ASP A 297 -14.58 -10.02 21.81
N GLN A 298 -14.09 -8.91 21.24
CA GLN A 298 -14.67 -8.30 20.04
C GLN A 298 -14.56 -9.22 18.82
N ARG A 299 -13.39 -9.81 18.58
CA ARG A 299 -13.14 -10.76 17.49
C ARG A 299 -14.10 -11.94 17.56
N MET A 300 -14.29 -12.52 18.74
CA MET A 300 -15.20 -13.64 18.95
C MET A 300 -16.65 -13.26 18.73
N THR A 301 -17.06 -12.06 19.16
CA THR A 301 -18.40 -11.52 18.92
C THR A 301 -18.70 -11.36 17.43
N CYS A 302 -17.81 -10.70 16.68
CA CYS A 302 -17.98 -10.51 15.23
C CYS A 302 -17.92 -11.83 14.47
N LYS A 303 -17.04 -12.76 14.86
CA LYS A 303 -16.98 -14.10 14.27
C LYS A 303 -18.30 -14.86 14.47
N TYR A 304 -18.82 -14.89 15.69
CA TYR A 304 -20.09 -15.57 15.97
C TYR A 304 -21.26 -14.98 15.17
N LYS A 305 -21.33 -13.65 15.06
CA LYS A 305 -22.35 -12.94 14.27
C LYS A 305 -22.30 -13.33 12.79
N TYR A 306 -21.11 -13.34 12.19
CA TYR A 306 -20.93 -13.72 10.79
C TYR A 306 -21.22 -15.20 10.55
N ASP A 307 -20.69 -16.10 11.39
CA ASP A 307 -20.88 -17.54 11.26
C ASP A 307 -22.36 -17.93 11.40
N THR A 308 -23.10 -17.26 12.29
CA THR A 308 -24.55 -17.43 12.44
C THR A 308 -25.29 -16.98 11.19
N SER A 309 -24.98 -15.78 10.69
CA SER A 309 -25.61 -15.25 9.46
C SER A 309 -25.34 -16.12 8.24
N MET A 310 -24.14 -16.69 8.15
CA MET A 310 -23.76 -17.59 7.06
C MET A 310 -24.52 -18.92 7.17
N LYS A 311 -24.63 -19.50 8.38
CA LYS A 311 -25.43 -20.72 8.60
C LYS A 311 -26.90 -20.52 8.26
N GLU A 312 -27.49 -19.38 8.62
CA GLU A 312 -28.86 -19.02 8.24
C GLU A 312 -29.02 -18.96 6.72
N LEU A 313 -28.06 -18.31 6.04
CA LEU A 313 -28.04 -18.18 4.57
C LEU A 313 -28.10 -19.55 3.87
N TRP A 314 -27.24 -20.48 4.28
CA TRP A 314 -27.17 -21.83 3.69
C TRP A 314 -28.35 -22.72 4.11
N SER A 315 -28.85 -22.57 5.34
CA SER A 315 -30.01 -23.37 5.81
C SER A 315 -31.28 -23.03 5.04
N ASN A 316 -31.49 -21.74 4.74
CA ASN A 316 -32.62 -21.25 3.96
C ASN A 316 -32.59 -21.71 2.48
N GLN A 317 -31.44 -22.14 1.97
CA GLN A 317 -31.33 -22.75 0.64
C GLN A 317 -31.93 -24.16 0.59
N HIS A 318 -31.85 -24.91 1.71
CA HIS A 318 -32.25 -26.32 1.77
C HIS A 318 -33.69 -26.54 2.27
N HIS A 319 -34.35 -25.50 2.79
CA HIS A 319 -35.73 -25.58 3.26
C HIS A 319 -36.71 -25.03 2.21
N HIS A 320 -37.17 -25.91 1.31
CA HIS A 320 -38.29 -25.66 0.40
C HIS A 320 -39.66 -25.63 1.13
N SER A 321 -39.76 -24.93 2.26
CA SER A 321 -41.07 -24.76 2.89
C SER A 321 -41.88 -23.72 2.10
N ALA A 322 -43.13 -24.05 1.80
CA ALA A 322 -44.01 -23.35 0.87
C ALA A 322 -44.45 -21.94 1.30
N VAL A 323 -43.82 -21.34 2.32
CA VAL A 323 -44.37 -20.16 3.01
C VAL A 323 -43.74 -18.84 2.54
N ASP A 324 -42.57 -18.81 1.87
CA ASP A 324 -42.05 -17.53 1.35
C ASP A 324 -41.02 -17.68 0.21
N GLN A 325 -41.46 -18.20 -0.94
CA GLN A 325 -40.60 -18.41 -2.12
C GLN A 325 -39.91 -17.12 -2.61
N ASN A 326 -40.43 -15.94 -2.26
CA ASN A 326 -39.86 -14.66 -2.68
C ASN A 326 -38.52 -14.35 -1.98
N ASN A 327 -38.21 -14.94 -0.83
CA ASN A 327 -37.03 -14.57 -0.04
C ASN A 327 -35.85 -15.55 -0.21
N VAL A 328 -36.05 -16.62 -0.98
CA VAL A 328 -35.04 -17.64 -1.21
C VAL A 328 -34.02 -17.13 -2.23
N LEU A 329 -32.73 -17.15 -1.85
CA LEU A 329 -31.64 -16.84 -2.78
C LEU A 329 -31.36 -18.05 -3.66
N SER A 330 -31.16 -17.82 -4.96
CA SER A 330 -30.65 -18.87 -5.85
C SER A 330 -29.23 -19.28 -5.43
N LYS A 331 -28.82 -20.51 -5.76
CA LYS A 331 -27.46 -21.00 -5.52
C LYS A 331 -26.40 -20.02 -6.06
N ILE A 332 -26.60 -19.54 -7.29
CA ILE A 332 -25.67 -18.60 -7.94
C ILE A 332 -25.55 -17.30 -7.13
N MET A 333 -26.65 -16.77 -6.59
CA MET A 333 -26.62 -15.57 -5.76
C MET A 333 -25.89 -15.79 -4.43
N ILE A 334 -26.00 -16.99 -3.84
CA ILE A 334 -25.26 -17.37 -2.63
C ILE A 334 -23.76 -17.47 -2.95
N ASP A 335 -23.39 -18.13 -4.04
CA ASP A 335 -22.00 -18.27 -4.48
C ASP A 335 -21.36 -16.89 -4.73
N LEU A 336 -22.09 -15.95 -5.36
CA LEU A 336 -21.65 -14.56 -5.55
C LEU A 336 -21.48 -13.79 -4.23
N ILE A 337 -22.35 -14.02 -3.23
CA ILE A 337 -22.21 -13.43 -1.90
C ILE A 337 -20.94 -13.97 -1.23
N ASP A 338 -20.71 -15.28 -1.27
CA ASP A 338 -19.56 -15.93 -0.65
C ASP A 338 -18.24 -15.47 -1.29
N GLU A 339 -18.19 -15.45 -2.62
CA GLU A 339 -17.01 -14.95 -3.36
C GLU A 339 -16.75 -13.48 -3.01
N ARG A 340 -17.79 -12.65 -2.95
CA ARG A 340 -17.65 -11.24 -2.56
C ARG A 340 -17.16 -11.08 -1.12
N CYS A 341 -17.64 -11.90 -0.19
CA CYS A 341 -17.16 -11.93 1.19
C CYS A 341 -15.70 -12.39 1.28
N THR A 342 -15.30 -13.35 0.44
CA THR A 342 -13.92 -13.80 0.32
C THR A 342 -13.02 -12.66 -0.17
N LYS A 343 -13.40 -11.93 -1.23
CA LYS A 343 -12.64 -10.77 -1.73
C LYS A 343 -12.57 -9.61 -0.74
N ILE A 344 -13.61 -9.37 0.05
CA ILE A 344 -13.55 -8.43 1.19
C ILE A 344 -12.50 -8.89 2.20
N GLY A 345 -12.48 -10.20 2.52
CA GLY A 345 -11.53 -10.81 3.42
C GLY A 345 -10.08 -10.63 2.97
N GLU A 346 -9.79 -11.00 1.72
CA GLU A 346 -8.49 -10.86 1.08
C GLU A 346 -8.02 -9.39 1.06
N ARG A 347 -8.91 -8.46 0.71
CA ARG A 347 -8.62 -7.02 0.70
C ARG A 347 -8.21 -6.50 2.08
N ILE A 348 -8.91 -6.89 3.13
CA ILE A 348 -8.57 -6.46 4.50
C ILE A 348 -7.23 -7.07 4.92
N GLN A 349 -6.98 -8.33 4.62
CA GLN A 349 -5.69 -8.97 4.88
C GLN A 349 -4.53 -8.24 4.18
N CYS A 350 -4.70 -7.87 2.90
CA CYS A 350 -3.74 -7.06 2.15
C CYS A 350 -3.41 -5.73 2.87
N ILE A 351 -4.42 -5.03 3.40
CA ILE A 351 -4.24 -3.80 4.19
C ILE A 351 -3.39 -4.06 5.44
N TYR A 352 -3.67 -5.12 6.19
CA TYR A 352 -2.93 -5.41 7.43
C TYR A 352 -1.53 -5.95 7.17
N GLN A 353 -1.30 -6.70 6.08
CA GLN A 353 0.04 -7.09 5.64
C GLN A 353 0.91 -5.86 5.31
N PHE A 354 0.33 -4.87 4.63
CA PHE A 354 1.01 -3.60 4.38
C PHE A 354 1.31 -2.85 5.68
N LYS A 355 0.32 -2.71 6.59
CA LYS A 355 0.52 -2.09 7.92
C LYS A 355 1.61 -2.78 8.74
N ALA A 356 1.62 -4.12 8.77
CA ALA A 356 2.63 -4.92 9.46
C ALA A 356 4.04 -4.65 8.91
N THR A 357 4.17 -4.59 7.59
CA THR A 357 5.44 -4.31 6.94
C THR A 357 5.92 -2.88 7.21
N GLN A 358 5.03 -1.89 7.14
CA GLN A 358 5.34 -0.51 7.49
C GLN A 358 5.75 -0.35 8.96
N PHE A 359 5.09 -1.06 9.88
CA PHE A 359 5.43 -1.08 11.30
C PHE A 359 6.87 -1.58 11.50
N ILE A 360 7.23 -2.71 10.88
CA ILE A 360 8.61 -3.25 10.95
C ILE A 360 9.61 -2.24 10.36
N GLN A 361 9.36 -1.70 9.16
CA GLN A 361 10.29 -0.78 8.48
C GLN A 361 10.49 0.55 9.23
N SER A 362 9.46 1.05 9.90
CA SER A 362 9.54 2.29 10.68
C SER A 362 10.36 2.09 11.96
N ASN A 363 10.25 0.90 12.54
CA ASN A 363 10.87 0.53 13.81
C ASN A 363 12.26 -0.11 13.66
N SER A 364 12.69 -0.46 12.44
CA SER A 364 14.05 -0.92 12.13
C SER A 364 15.01 0.21 11.72
N LYS A 365 14.51 1.45 11.63
CA LYS A 365 15.27 2.65 11.24
C LYS A 365 15.65 3.55 12.44
N LEU A 366 15.25 3.15 13.64
CA LEU A 366 15.72 3.65 14.94
C LEU A 366 16.76 2.67 15.48
#